data_AF-A0A7S0UXD7-F1
#
_entry.id   AF-A0A7S0UXD7-F1
#
_cell.length_a   1.000
_cell.length_b   1.000
_cell.length_c   1.000
_cell.angle_alpha   90.00
_cell.angle_beta   90.00
_cell.angle_gamma   90.00
#
_symmetry.space_group_name_H-M   'P 1'
#
loop_
_entity.id
_entity.type
_entity.pdbx_description
1 polymer ?
#
loop_
_entity_poly.entity_id
_entity_poly.type
_entity_poly.pdbx_seq_one_letter_code
_entity_poly.pdbx_strand_id
1 'polypeptide(L)'
;NNNNNNNNNNNATTATTAPNNGGSKSGVTNSRLTCAGLASDIWSLGCLTYELLAGAVLFGGDYASVTHRVVLMGGDHLKLTEAEKARLGHVPELVDLIEGILVKDQSKRPSLEQIRIRVEKAKEALGKRLSVDADEGGETEL
;
A
#
# COMPACT_ATOMS: atom_id res chain seq x y z
N ASN A 1 -2.26 56.26 0.28
CA ASN A 1 -3.50 55.84 -0.39
C ASN A 1 -4.00 54.58 0.31
N ASN A 2 -5.19 54.66 0.92
CA ASN A 2 -5.92 53.53 1.52
C ASN A 2 -6.02 52.34 0.54
N ASN A 3 -6.14 51.09 1.01
CA ASN A 3 -7.44 50.50 1.31
C ASN A 3 -7.39 48.97 1.57
N ASN A 4 -8.36 48.53 2.40
CA ASN A 4 -9.07 47.23 2.40
C ASN A 4 -8.37 45.94 2.91
N ASN A 5 -8.82 45.38 4.04
CA ASN A 5 -9.99 44.48 4.28
C ASN A 5 -9.61 43.00 4.05
N ASN A 6 -9.93 42.01 4.87
CA ASN A 6 -11.13 41.81 5.69
C ASN A 6 -10.92 40.60 6.65
N ASN A 7 -11.63 40.59 7.78
CA ASN A 7 -12.29 39.48 8.50
C ASN A 7 -11.81 38.02 8.26
N ASN A 8 -11.73 37.12 9.24
CA ASN A 8 -12.54 36.95 10.45
C ASN A 8 -11.88 35.84 11.30
N ASN A 9 -11.69 36.06 12.60
CA ASN A 9 -11.69 34.96 13.56
C ASN A 9 -12.32 35.49 14.82
N ASN A 10 -13.46 34.93 15.23
CA ASN A 10 -14.00 35.05 16.58
C ASN A 10 -15.12 34.01 16.76
N ASN A 11 -14.78 32.92 17.44
CA ASN A 11 -15.74 32.27 18.32
C ASN A 11 -15.26 32.44 19.78
N ALA A 12 -16.07 33.19 20.51
CA ALA A 12 -16.30 33.25 21.95
C ALA A 12 -15.30 32.58 22.91
N THR A 13 -14.57 33.44 23.64
CA THR A 13 -14.71 33.67 25.09
C THR A 13 -15.17 32.51 25.98
N THR A 14 -14.30 32.05 26.90
CA THR A 14 -14.55 32.12 28.35
C THR A 14 -13.25 31.93 29.16
N ALA A 15 -12.91 32.99 29.90
CA ALA A 15 -12.20 33.11 31.18
C ALA A 15 -11.37 31.93 31.73
N THR A 16 -10.16 32.24 32.27
CA THR A 16 -9.85 32.21 33.74
C THR A 16 -8.34 32.16 34.02
N THR A 17 -7.83 33.16 34.75
CA THR A 17 -6.67 33.17 35.68
C THR A 17 -5.21 33.31 35.19
N ALA A 18 -4.49 34.11 35.99
CA ALA A 18 -3.14 34.70 35.97
C ALA A 18 -1.92 33.75 35.78
N PRO A 19 -0.70 34.32 35.57
CA PRO A 19 0.48 33.59 35.10
C PRO A 19 1.37 33.08 36.24
N ASN A 20 2.06 31.95 36.07
CA ASN A 20 3.38 31.81 36.70
C ASN A 20 4.30 30.76 36.06
N ASN A 21 5.57 31.16 36.03
CA ASN A 21 6.75 30.51 35.52
C ASN A 21 7.21 29.38 36.45
N GLY A 22 7.74 28.27 35.93
CA GLY A 22 8.40 27.26 36.77
C GLY A 22 8.72 25.98 36.02
N GLY A 23 10.00 25.82 35.69
CA GLY A 23 10.49 24.78 34.79
C GLY A 23 10.26 23.33 35.22
N SER A 24 10.41 22.44 34.24
CA SER A 24 10.75 21.03 34.43
C SER A 24 11.40 20.56 33.12
N LYS A 25 12.73 20.43 33.16
CA LYS A 25 13.46 19.16 33.32
C LYS A 25 13.42 18.31 32.05
N SER A 26 14.62 18.14 31.50
CA SER A 26 15.03 17.10 30.57
C SER A 26 14.24 15.80 30.76
N GLY A 27 13.30 15.56 29.85
CA GLY A 27 12.83 14.21 29.56
C GLY A 27 13.65 13.70 28.40
N VAL A 28 14.65 12.87 28.69
CA VAL A 28 15.30 12.01 27.70
C VAL A 28 14.18 11.31 26.92
N THR A 29 13.96 11.70 25.67
CA THR A 29 13.06 10.97 24.80
C THR A 29 13.72 9.64 24.55
N ASN A 30 13.28 8.60 25.26
CA ASN A 30 13.53 7.21 24.89
C ASN A 30 13.17 7.11 23.42
N SER A 31 14.20 7.11 22.55
CA SER A 31 14.05 6.77 21.15
C SER A 31 13.57 5.33 21.15
N ARG A 32 12.25 5.14 21.19
CA ARG A 32 11.66 3.86 20.83
C ARG A 32 12.25 3.58 19.47
N LEU A 33 13.11 2.57 19.41
CA LEU A 33 13.39 1.83 18.20
C LEU A 33 12.06 1.78 17.44
N THR A 34 11.99 2.47 16.31
CA THR A 34 10.79 2.52 15.49
C THR A 34 10.59 1.11 14.96
N CYS A 35 9.96 0.27 15.76
CA CYS A 35 9.53 -1.05 15.38
C CYS A 35 8.70 -0.87 14.11
N ALA A 36 9.03 -1.63 13.08
CA ALA A 36 8.30 -1.62 11.83
C ALA A 36 6.79 -1.68 12.13
N GLY A 37 6.05 -0.62 11.79
CA GLY A 37 4.63 -0.52 12.14
C GLY A 37 3.76 -1.40 11.24
N LEU A 38 2.45 -1.47 11.51
CA LEU A 38 1.47 -2.20 10.72
C LEU A 38 1.60 -1.94 9.20
N ALA A 39 1.90 -0.71 8.81
CA ALA A 39 2.14 -0.37 7.41
C ALA A 39 3.27 -1.22 6.79
N SER A 40 4.36 -1.48 7.52
CA SER A 40 5.45 -2.36 7.09
C SER A 40 4.99 -3.80 6.89
N ASP A 41 4.13 -4.31 7.78
CA ASP A 41 3.56 -5.66 7.65
C ASP A 41 2.70 -5.79 6.39
N ILE A 42 1.98 -4.74 6.01
CA ILE A 42 1.20 -4.71 4.76
C ILE A 42 2.13 -4.81 3.54
N TRP A 43 3.30 -4.16 3.57
CA TRP A 43 4.25 -4.25 2.46
C TRP A 43 4.90 -5.63 2.36
N SER A 44 5.31 -6.22 3.49
CA SER A 44 5.87 -7.57 3.50
C SER A 44 4.81 -8.60 3.09
N LEU A 45 3.54 -8.40 3.45
CA LEU A 45 2.42 -9.19 2.96
C LEU A 45 2.30 -9.12 1.43
N GLY A 46 2.45 -7.95 0.82
CA GLY A 46 2.45 -7.80 -0.64
C GLY A 46 3.58 -8.59 -1.32
N CYS A 47 4.78 -8.54 -0.75
CA CYS A 47 5.92 -9.31 -1.24
C CYS A 47 5.69 -10.82 -1.10
N LEU A 48 5.20 -11.27 0.06
CA LEU A 48 4.89 -12.67 0.33
C LEU A 48 3.78 -13.19 -0.57
N THR A 49 2.73 -12.39 -0.79
CA THR A 49 1.62 -12.76 -1.67
C THR A 49 2.11 -12.97 -3.09
N TYR A 50 3.00 -12.10 -3.60
CA TYR A 50 3.64 -12.32 -4.89
C TYR A 50 4.43 -13.63 -4.92
N GLU A 51 5.26 -13.88 -3.90
CA GLU A 51 6.10 -15.07 -3.82
C GLU A 51 5.28 -16.37 -3.85
N LEU A 52 4.17 -16.42 -3.12
CA LEU A 52 3.25 -17.56 -3.10
C LEU A 52 2.58 -17.81 -4.45
N LEU A 53 2.23 -16.75 -5.18
CA LEU A 53 1.54 -16.85 -6.47
C LEU A 53 2.50 -17.14 -7.63
N ALA A 54 3.68 -16.51 -7.62
CA ALA A 54 4.66 -16.58 -8.70
C ALA A 54 5.70 -17.70 -8.52
N GLY A 55 5.80 -18.28 -7.31
CA GLY A 55 6.84 -19.25 -6.96
C GLY A 55 8.26 -18.66 -6.95
N ALA A 56 8.39 -17.33 -6.90
CA ALA A 56 9.66 -16.61 -6.95
C ALA A 56 9.60 -15.34 -6.10
N VAL A 57 10.72 -14.99 -5.46
CA VAL A 57 10.83 -13.76 -4.66
C VAL A 57 10.68 -12.51 -5.52
N LEU A 58 9.94 -11.51 -5.03
CA LEU A 58 9.78 -10.23 -5.72
C LEU A 58 11.08 -9.40 -5.73
N PHE A 59 11.89 -9.55 -4.68
CA PHE A 59 13.19 -8.91 -4.53
C PHE A 59 14.21 -9.96 -4.13
N GLY A 60 15.29 -10.11 -4.90
CA GLY A 60 16.33 -11.12 -4.71
C GLY A 60 17.29 -10.85 -3.54
N GLY A 61 16.85 -10.19 -2.48
CA GLY A 61 17.67 -9.91 -1.28
C GLY A 61 18.64 -8.73 -1.40
N ASP A 62 18.73 -8.07 -2.55
CA ASP A 62 19.56 -6.87 -2.72
C ASP A 62 18.79 -5.60 -2.32
N TYR A 63 19.26 -4.94 -1.26
CA TYR A 63 18.72 -3.66 -0.78
C TYR A 63 18.79 -2.55 -1.84
N ALA A 64 19.81 -2.55 -2.71
CA ALA A 64 19.93 -1.57 -3.78
C ALA A 64 18.80 -1.74 -4.81
N SER A 65 18.47 -2.97 -5.19
CA SER A 65 17.34 -3.27 -6.08
C SER A 65 15.99 -2.78 -5.53
N VAL A 66 15.76 -2.96 -4.22
CA VAL A 66 14.54 -2.49 -3.55
C VAL A 66 14.50 -0.97 -3.55
N THR A 67 15.59 -0.32 -3.11
CA THR A 67 15.67 1.14 -3.04
C THR A 67 15.46 1.77 -4.41
N HIS A 68 16.09 1.23 -5.46
CA HIS A 68 15.92 1.73 -6.81
C HIS A 68 14.46 1.65 -7.28
N ARG A 69 13.81 0.48 -7.12
CA ARG A 69 12.43 0.29 -7.59
C ARG A 69 11.39 1.03 -6.75
N VAL A 70 11.61 1.14 -5.44
CA VAL A 70 10.63 1.70 -4.51
C VAL A 70 10.79 3.21 -4.40
N VAL A 71 12.03 3.72 -4.32
CA VAL A 71 12.32 5.14 -4.05
C VAL A 71 12.59 5.93 -5.33
N LEU A 72 13.37 5.37 -6.26
CA LEU A 72 13.82 6.11 -7.45
C LEU A 72 12.83 6.04 -8.61
N MET A 73 12.10 4.94 -8.75
CA MET A 73 11.03 4.89 -9.77
C MET A 73 9.83 5.70 -9.30
N GLY A 74 9.23 6.48 -10.21
CA GLY A 74 8.06 7.32 -9.92
C GLY A 74 6.77 6.53 -9.66
N GLY A 75 5.69 7.26 -9.37
CA GLY A 75 4.34 6.71 -9.13
C GLY A 75 4.09 6.27 -7.68
N ASP A 76 2.82 6.13 -7.31
CA ASP A 76 2.36 5.86 -5.94
C ASP A 76 2.50 4.40 -5.51
N HIS A 77 2.59 3.49 -6.47
CA HIS A 77 2.59 2.04 -6.27
C HIS A 77 3.85 1.43 -6.90
N LEU A 78 4.31 0.30 -6.37
CA LEU A 78 5.28 -0.52 -7.07
C LEU A 78 4.62 -1.08 -8.33
N LYS A 79 5.27 -0.88 -9.48
CA LYS A 79 4.86 -1.49 -10.75
C LYS A 79 5.63 -2.77 -10.99
N LEU A 80 4.89 -3.83 -11.33
CA LEU A 80 5.48 -5.09 -11.75
C LEU A 80 6.05 -4.93 -13.15
N THR A 81 7.23 -5.50 -13.37
CA THR A 81 7.83 -5.67 -14.69
C THR A 81 7.05 -6.69 -15.50
N GLU A 82 7.20 -6.68 -16.83
CA GLU A 82 6.54 -7.66 -17.69
C GLU A 82 6.92 -9.10 -17.34
N ALA A 83 8.18 -9.35 -16.96
CA ALA A 83 8.62 -10.67 -16.49
C ALA A 83 7.92 -11.10 -15.18
N GLU A 84 7.66 -10.16 -14.26
CA GLU A 84 6.94 -10.45 -13.03
C GLU A 84 5.46 -10.71 -13.29
N LYS A 85 4.84 -9.97 -14.21
CA LYS A 85 3.45 -10.21 -14.65
C LYS A 85 3.30 -11.54 -15.39
N ALA A 86 4.29 -11.93 -16.20
CA ALA A 86 4.32 -13.21 -16.88
C ALA A 86 4.31 -14.38 -15.89
N ARG A 87 5.04 -14.26 -14.77
CA ARG A 87 5.00 -15.26 -13.68
C ARG A 87 3.63 -15.37 -13.00
N LEU A 88 2.83 -14.31 -13.02
CA LEU A 88 1.43 -14.32 -12.58
C LEU A 88 0.46 -14.78 -13.68
N GLY A 89 0.96 -15.34 -14.79
CA GLY A 89 0.14 -15.79 -15.92
C GLY A 89 -0.55 -14.65 -16.68
N HIS A 90 -0.05 -13.42 -16.57
CA HIS A 90 -0.69 -12.20 -17.09
C HIS A 90 -2.15 -12.04 -16.64
N VAL A 91 -2.52 -12.57 -15.47
CA VAL A 91 -3.85 -12.38 -14.90
C VAL A 91 -3.93 -10.96 -14.32
N PRO A 92 -4.69 -10.03 -14.92
CA PRO A 92 -4.69 -8.64 -14.52
C PRO A 92 -5.18 -8.47 -13.07
N GLU A 93 -6.08 -9.33 -12.60
CA GLU A 93 -6.59 -9.27 -11.22
C GLU A 93 -5.53 -9.64 -10.17
N LEU A 94 -4.59 -10.53 -10.51
CA LEU A 94 -3.45 -10.84 -9.64
C LEU A 94 -2.44 -9.69 -9.63
N VAL A 95 -2.19 -9.08 -10.79
CA VAL A 95 -1.33 -7.89 -10.90
C VAL A 95 -1.92 -6.75 -10.07
N ASP A 96 -3.22 -6.46 -10.22
CA ASP A 96 -3.94 -5.43 -9.46
C ASP A 96 -3.93 -5.69 -7.95
N LEU A 97 -4.05 -6.96 -7.53
CA LEU A 97 -3.95 -7.34 -6.13
C LEU A 97 -2.57 -6.99 -5.57
N ILE A 98 -1.49 -7.40 -6.24
CA ILE A 98 -0.12 -7.18 -5.77
C ILE A 98 0.24 -5.69 -5.79
N GLU A 99 0.03 -5.00 -6.92
CA GLU A 99 0.34 -3.57 -7.04
C GLU A 99 -0.51 -2.73 -6.08
N GLY A 100 -1.76 -3.14 -5.83
CA GLY A 100 -2.66 -2.47 -4.89
C GLY A 100 -2.28 -2.62 -3.41
N ILE A 101 -1.51 -3.65 -3.05
CA ILE A 101 -0.93 -3.80 -1.70
C ILE A 101 0.37 -3.01 -1.58
N LEU A 102 1.19 -2.98 -2.63
CA LEU A 102 2.52 -2.38 -2.67
C LEU A 102 2.49 -0.86 -2.91
N VAL A 103 1.70 -0.15 -2.10
CA VAL A 103 1.66 1.32 -2.06
C VAL A 103 2.91 1.86 -1.34
N LYS A 104 3.63 2.77 -2.00
CA LYS A 104 4.89 3.33 -1.48
C LYS A 104 4.67 4.19 -0.25
N ASP A 105 3.65 5.06 -0.30
CA ASP A 105 3.24 5.89 0.83
C ASP A 105 2.57 5.03 1.90
N GLN A 106 3.22 4.92 3.06
CA GLN A 106 2.74 4.15 4.21
C GLN A 106 1.36 4.58 4.71
N SER A 107 1.00 5.85 4.57
CA SER A 107 -0.28 6.39 5.06
C SER A 107 -1.44 6.07 4.12
N LYS A 108 -1.12 5.69 2.87
CA LYS A 108 -2.09 5.32 1.83
C LYS A 108 -2.19 3.81 1.63
N ARG A 109 -1.41 3.01 2.36
CA ARG A 109 -1.48 1.55 2.27
C ARG A 109 -2.88 1.07 2.66
N PRO A 110 -3.41 0.04 1.98
CA PRO A 110 -4.75 -0.46 2.27
C PRO A 110 -4.80 -1.10 3.66
N SER A 111 -5.99 -1.08 4.27
CA SER A 111 -6.27 -1.89 5.45
C SER A 111 -6.39 -3.37 5.11
N LEU A 112 -6.25 -4.25 6.10
CA LEU A 112 -6.45 -5.70 5.91
C LEU A 112 -7.85 -6.03 5.34
N GLU A 113 -8.87 -5.27 5.73
CA GLU A 113 -10.22 -5.36 5.16
C GLU A 113 -10.22 -5.13 3.65
N GLN A 114 -9.57 -4.06 3.22
CA GLN A 114 -9.43 -3.70 1.80
C GLN A 114 -8.58 -4.71 1.02
N ILE A 115 -7.60 -5.36 1.67
CA ILE A 115 -6.82 -6.44 1.07
C ILE A 115 -7.69 -7.68 0.90
N ARG A 116 -8.47 -8.07 1.91
CA ARG A 116 -9.39 -9.22 1.82
C ARG A 116 -10.36 -9.06 0.65
N ILE A 117 -10.95 -7.88 0.48
CA ILE A 117 -11.85 -7.59 -0.65
C ILE A 117 -11.15 -7.81 -2.00
N ARG A 118 -9.88 -7.39 -2.13
CA ARG A 118 -9.09 -7.61 -3.36
C ARG A 118 -8.80 -9.09 -3.59
N VAL A 119 -8.49 -9.84 -2.54
CA VAL A 119 -8.24 -11.29 -2.63
C VAL A 119 -9.49 -12.02 -3.11
N GLU A 120 -10.66 -11.73 -2.53
CA GLU A 120 -11.91 -12.37 -2.99
C GLU A 120 -12.23 -12.00 -4.45
N LYS A 121 -12.04 -10.74 -4.85
CA LYS A 121 -12.20 -10.32 -6.25
C LYS A 121 -11.29 -11.12 -7.19
N ALA A 122 -10.01 -11.27 -6.84
CA ALA A 122 -9.05 -12.02 -7.64
C ALA A 122 -9.42 -13.52 -7.73
N LYS A 123 -9.85 -14.11 -6.61
CA LYS A 123 -10.30 -15.50 -6.53
C LYS A 123 -11.56 -15.75 -7.37
N GLU A 124 -12.54 -14.85 -7.32
CA GLU A 124 -13.73 -14.93 -8.17
C GLU A 124 -13.39 -14.86 -9.66
N ALA A 125 -12.48 -13.97 -10.05
CA ALA A 125 -12.03 -13.86 -11.43
C ALA A 125 -11.30 -15.12 -11.92
N LEU A 126 -10.45 -15.71 -11.08
CA LEU A 126 -9.78 -16.98 -11.37
C LEU A 126 -10.77 -18.15 -11.47
N GLY A 127 -11.76 -18.21 -10.57
CA GLY A 127 -12.81 -19.23 -10.61
C GLY A 127 -13.60 -19.20 -11.92
N LYS A 128 -13.95 -17.99 -12.39
CA LYS A 128 -14.63 -17.80 -13.69
C LYS A 128 -13.76 -18.28 -14.86
N ARG A 129 -12.47 -17.97 -14.86
CA ARG A 129 -11.54 -18.40 -15.93
C ARG A 129 -11.42 -19.92 -16.00
N LEU A 130 -11.22 -20.57 -14.85
CA LEU A 130 -11.14 -22.04 -14.78
C LEU A 130 -12.44 -22.74 -15.21
N SER A 131 -13.60 -22.10 -15.03
CA SER A 131 -14.88 -22.66 -15.51
C SER A 131 -15.10 -22.49 -17.01
N VAL A 132 -14.46 -21.51 -17.67
CA VAL A 132 -14.62 -21.26 -19.12
C VAL A 132 -13.81 -22.26 -19.94
N ASP A 133 -12.61 -22.64 -19.46
CA ASP A 133 -11.74 -23.58 -20.18
C ASP A 133 -12.26 -25.04 -20.18
N ALA A 134 -13.34 -25.34 -19.45
CA ALA A 134 -13.93 -26.68 -19.37
C ALA A 134 -15.01 -26.96 -20.43
N ASP A 135 -15.43 -25.97 -21.23
CA ASP A 135 -16.56 -26.08 -22.16
C ASP A 135 -16.15 -26.08 -23.65
N GLU A 136 -14.92 -25.66 -24.01
CA GLU A 136 -14.45 -25.61 -25.41
C GLU A 136 -13.69 -26.88 -25.86
N GLY A 137 -14.21 -28.06 -25.54
CA GLY A 137 -13.62 -29.36 -25.94
C GLY A 137 -14.43 -30.16 -26.98
N GLY A 138 -15.54 -29.63 -27.48
CA GLY A 138 -16.44 -30.33 -28.40
C GLY A 138 -16.37 -29.82 -29.84
N GLU A 139 -16.19 -30.76 -30.77
CA GLU A 139 -16.44 -30.66 -32.22
C GLU A 139 -15.31 -30.09 -33.10
N THR A 140 -14.40 -30.99 -33.51
CA THR A 140 -13.92 -31.03 -34.89
C THR A 140 -13.91 -32.48 -35.37
N GLU A 141 -15.05 -32.90 -35.91
CA GLU A 141 -15.17 -34.11 -36.75
C GLU A 141 -15.54 -33.63 -38.16
N LEU A 142 -14.60 -33.76 -39.11
CA LEU A 142 -14.84 -33.97 -40.55
C LEU A 142 -13.65 -34.74 -41.13
#